data_AF-A0A7Y7IBB6-F1
#
_entry.id   AF-A0A7Y7IBB6-F1
#
_cell.length_a   1.000
_cell.length_b   1.000
_cell.length_c   1.000
_cell.angle_alpha   90.00
_cell.angle_beta   90.00
_cell.angle_gamma   90.00
#
_symmetry.space_group_name_H-M   'P 1'
#
loop_
_entity.id
_entity.type
_entity.pdbx_description
1 polymer ?
#
loop_
_entity_poly.entity_id
_entity_poly.type
_entity_poly.pdbx_seq_one_letter_code
_entity_poly.pdbx_strand_id
1 'polypeptide(L)'
;MNGHKIICGSLAGACVAGAAGLLLAERDQVGQAANMFFAGICILLAFVFVWMGWWDDAVNDNAEPSRVERVVATTWLWTRRILCWSAALIFLGLAVSMIFTGIEVEHLPVFFAVLALGGMSLWVGLKGGGHAKSMGDDAAVHAERRKRYGWWF
;
A
#
# COMPACT_ATOMS: atom_id res chain seq x y z
N MET A 1 23.85 3.97 -6.63
CA MET A 1 22.69 4.10 -5.72
C MET A 1 21.44 4.29 -6.57
N ASN A 2 20.45 3.40 -6.47
CA ASN A 2 19.21 3.48 -7.27
C ASN A 2 18.40 4.73 -6.89
N GLY A 3 18.05 5.58 -7.85
CA GLY A 3 17.27 6.80 -7.60
C GLY A 3 15.94 6.55 -6.89
N HIS A 4 15.33 5.38 -7.12
CA HIS A 4 14.11 4.96 -6.43
C HIS A 4 14.30 4.84 -4.91
N LYS A 5 15.43 4.33 -4.43
CA LYS A 5 15.73 4.27 -2.99
C LYS A 5 15.82 5.63 -2.33
N ILE A 6 16.40 6.60 -3.05
CA ILE A 6 16.55 7.97 -2.53
C ILE A 6 15.17 8.60 -2.37
N ILE A 7 14.28 8.37 -3.34
CA ILE A 7 12.89 8.86 -3.30
C ILE A 7 12.15 8.19 -2.14
N CYS A 8 12.19 6.86 -2.04
CA CYS A 8 11.55 6.11 -0.95
C CYS A 8 12.09 6.51 0.43
N GLY A 9 13.41 6.65 0.58
CA GLY A 9 14.04 7.08 1.82
C GLY A 9 13.67 8.51 2.22
N SER A 10 13.57 9.42 1.24
CA SER A 10 13.16 10.81 1.48
C SER A 10 11.69 10.90 1.89
N LEU A 11 10.81 10.14 1.23
CA LEU A 11 9.39 10.05 1.59
C LEU A 11 9.19 9.44 2.98
N ALA A 12 9.94 8.38 3.30
CA ALA A 12 9.94 7.80 4.64
C ALA A 12 10.39 8.82 5.70
N GLY A 13 11.48 9.55 5.43
CA GLY A 13 11.96 10.61 6.33
C GLY A 13 10.92 11.71 6.55
N ALA A 14 10.25 12.16 5.48
CA ALA A 14 9.18 13.15 5.58
C ALA A 14 8.00 12.64 6.42
N CYS A 15 7.61 11.38 6.26
CA CYS A 15 6.57 10.75 7.06
C CYS A 15 6.96 10.63 8.54
N VAL A 16 8.20 10.26 8.87
CA VAL A 16 8.68 10.21 10.26
C VAL A 16 8.68 11.61 10.89
N ALA A 17 9.16 12.62 10.18
CA ALA A 17 9.14 14.00 10.65
C ALA A 17 7.71 14.52 10.87
N GLY A 18 6.79 14.23 9.94
CA GLY A 18 5.38 14.56 10.08
C GLY A 18 4.72 13.89 11.28
N ALA A 19 4.98 12.61 11.53
CA ALA A 19 4.48 11.90 12.69
C ALA A 19 5.00 12.51 14.00
N ALA A 20 6.30 12.83 14.08
CA ALA A 20 6.89 13.48 15.24
C ALA A 20 6.25 14.86 15.49
N GLY A 21 6.08 15.67 14.45
CA GLY A 21 5.42 16.97 14.55
C GLY A 21 3.97 16.88 15.05
N LEU A 22 3.21 15.89 14.58
CA LEU A 22 1.83 15.65 15.03
C LEU A 22 1.78 15.19 16.49
N LEU A 23 2.68 14.31 16.92
CA LEU A 23 2.73 13.80 18.30
C LEU A 23 3.22 14.85 19.31
N LEU A 24 4.07 15.78 18.88
CA LEU A 24 4.60 16.86 19.72
C LEU A 24 3.70 18.11 19.74
N ALA A 25 2.70 18.21 18.86
CA ALA A 25 1.78 19.33 18.82
C ALA A 25 0.76 19.25 19.97
N GLU A 26 0.73 20.27 20.83
CA GLU A 26 -0.30 20.41 21.86
C GLU A 26 -1.66 20.75 21.23
N ARG A 27 -2.68 19.98 21.60
CA ARG A 27 -4.07 20.13 21.15
C ARG A 27 -5.03 19.76 22.28
N ASP A 28 -6.29 20.12 22.12
CA ASP A 28 -7.39 19.61 22.95
C ASP A 28 -7.55 18.10 22.78
N GLN A 29 -8.34 17.44 23.63
CA GLN A 29 -8.48 15.98 23.64
C GLN A 29 -8.92 15.41 22.27
N VAL A 30 -9.80 16.13 21.55
CA VAL A 30 -10.26 15.74 20.21
C VAL A 30 -9.14 15.91 19.18
N GLY A 31 -8.44 17.06 19.20
CA GLY A 31 -7.30 17.29 18.32
C GLY A 31 -6.13 16.34 18.58
N GLN A 32 -5.90 15.94 19.84
CA GLN A 32 -4.85 14.99 20.18
C GLN A 32 -5.18 13.57 19.71
N ALA A 33 -6.45 13.15 19.78
CA ALA A 33 -6.90 11.90 19.18
C ALA A 33 -6.71 11.89 17.65
N ALA A 34 -7.04 13.00 16.97
CA ALA A 34 -6.79 13.15 15.54
C ALA A 34 -5.29 13.13 15.22
N ASN A 35 -4.45 13.83 15.99
CA ASN A 35 -3.00 13.82 15.83
C ASN A 35 -2.41 12.40 15.96
N MET A 36 -2.87 11.62 16.94
CA MET A 36 -2.43 10.22 17.09
C MET A 36 -2.82 9.36 15.89
N PHE A 37 -4.04 9.53 15.36
CA PHE A 37 -4.49 8.82 14.16
C PHE A 37 -3.62 9.16 12.94
N PHE A 38 -3.41 10.44 12.64
CA PHE A 38 -2.60 10.88 11.50
C PHE A 38 -1.12 10.53 11.67
N ALA A 39 -0.58 10.59 12.89
CA ALA A 39 0.77 10.13 13.18
C ALA A 39 0.92 8.62 12.90
N GLY A 40 -0.09 7.82 13.26
CA GLY A 40 -0.16 6.40 12.90
C GLY A 40 -0.11 6.17 11.40
N ILE A 41 -0.86 6.94 10.61
CA ILE A 41 -0.82 6.90 9.14
C ILE A 41 0.58 7.26 8.63
N CYS A 42 1.19 8.32 9.14
CA CYS A 42 2.53 8.71 8.76
C CYS A 42 3.58 7.62 9.07
N ILE A 43 3.53 7.00 10.24
CA ILE A 43 4.44 5.90 10.60
C ILE A 43 4.24 4.70 9.67
N LEU A 44 2.98 4.37 9.37
CA LEU A 44 2.65 3.30 8.44
C LEU A 44 3.20 3.58 7.02
N LEU A 45 3.05 4.82 6.53
CA LEU A 45 3.60 5.24 5.24
C LEU A 45 5.14 5.20 5.24
N ALA A 46 5.78 5.62 6.33
CA ALA A 46 7.23 5.51 6.47
C ALA A 46 7.69 4.05 6.36
N PHE A 47 7.01 3.14 7.06
CA PHE A 47 7.27 1.70 6.95
C PHE A 47 7.10 1.22 5.51
N VAL A 48 6.00 1.58 4.84
CA VAL A 48 5.73 1.21 3.44
C VAL A 48 6.82 1.72 2.50
N PHE A 49 7.26 2.97 2.63
CA PHE A 49 8.29 3.54 1.76
C PHE A 49 9.67 2.92 1.97
N VAL A 50 10.09 2.73 3.22
CA VAL A 50 11.35 1.99 3.52
C VAL A 50 11.29 0.62 2.89
N TRP A 51 10.14 -0.04 3.01
CA TRP A 51 9.95 -1.38 2.49
C TRP A 51 9.94 -1.44 0.96
N MET A 52 9.29 -0.49 0.28
CA MET A 52 9.34 -0.38 -1.19
C MET A 52 10.76 -0.18 -1.70
N GLY A 53 11.54 0.68 -1.04
CA GLY A 53 12.93 0.92 -1.42
C GLY A 53 13.83 -0.29 -1.24
N TRP A 54 13.55 -1.16 -0.26
CA TRP A 54 14.28 -2.42 -0.05
C TRP A 54 13.80 -3.55 -0.98
N TRP A 55 12.48 -3.66 -1.18
CA TRP A 55 11.85 -4.71 -1.99
C TRP A 55 12.38 -4.74 -3.42
N ASP A 56 12.67 -3.57 -3.99
CA ASP A 56 13.20 -3.45 -5.34
C ASP A 56 14.58 -4.08 -5.52
N ASP A 57 15.47 -4.08 -4.53
CA ASP A 57 16.73 -4.83 -4.69
C ASP A 57 16.56 -6.30 -4.36
N ALA A 58 15.78 -6.62 -3.32
CA ALA A 58 15.57 -8.00 -2.91
C ALA A 58 14.99 -8.85 -4.06
N VAL A 59 14.07 -8.27 -4.84
CA VAL A 59 13.50 -8.94 -6.03
C VAL A 59 14.49 -9.06 -7.19
N ASN A 60 15.41 -8.11 -7.34
CA ASN A 60 16.39 -8.09 -8.43
C ASN A 60 17.67 -8.87 -8.14
N ASP A 61 17.84 -9.39 -6.92
CA ASP A 61 18.94 -10.28 -6.59
C ASP A 61 18.71 -11.67 -7.24
N ASN A 62 19.72 -12.21 -7.91
CA ASN A 62 19.68 -13.53 -8.55
C ASN A 62 20.06 -14.67 -7.59
N ALA A 63 20.46 -14.35 -6.36
CA ALA A 63 20.75 -15.35 -5.34
C ALA A 63 19.50 -16.12 -4.91
N GLU A 64 19.70 -17.36 -4.43
CA GLU A 64 18.61 -18.11 -3.80
C GLU A 64 18.11 -17.36 -2.56
N PRO A 65 16.78 -17.22 -2.38
CA PRO A 65 16.24 -16.41 -1.31
C PRO A 65 16.52 -17.04 0.04
N SER A 66 17.20 -16.28 0.90
CA SER A 66 17.52 -16.68 2.27
C SER A 66 16.24 -16.88 3.11
N ARG A 67 16.33 -17.61 4.24
CA ARG A 67 15.18 -17.77 5.15
C ARG A 67 14.63 -16.44 5.64
N VAL A 68 15.51 -15.47 5.92
CA VAL A 68 15.14 -14.13 6.36
C VAL A 68 14.41 -13.40 5.24
N GLU A 69 14.94 -13.43 4.02
CA GLU A 69 14.31 -12.82 2.85
C GLU A 69 12.91 -13.38 2.59
N ARG A 70 12.71 -14.70 2.74
CA ARG A 70 11.37 -15.32 2.60
C ARG A 70 10.38 -14.83 3.66
N VAL A 71 10.82 -14.72 4.92
CA VAL A 71 9.97 -14.19 6.01
C VAL A 71 9.59 -12.75 5.69
N VAL A 72 10.57 -11.91 5.37
CA VAL A 72 10.37 -10.51 5.00
C VAL A 72 9.43 -10.41 3.80
N ALA A 73 9.68 -11.14 2.71
CA ALA A 73 8.81 -11.17 1.53
C ALA A 73 7.37 -11.56 1.86
N THR A 74 7.18 -12.53 2.76
CA THR A 74 5.87 -12.98 3.20
C THR A 74 5.17 -11.90 4.05
N THR A 75 5.88 -11.27 4.97
CA THR A 75 5.38 -10.13 5.77
C THR A 75 4.96 -8.98 4.86
N TRP A 76 5.75 -8.68 3.82
CA TRP A 76 5.42 -7.64 2.84
C TRP A 76 4.12 -7.93 2.10
N LEU A 77 4.01 -9.14 1.57
CA LEU A 77 2.86 -9.61 0.83
C LEU A 77 1.57 -9.49 1.66
N TRP A 78 1.63 -9.91 2.92
CA TRP A 78 0.51 -9.76 3.85
C TRP A 78 0.21 -8.31 4.20
N THR A 79 1.24 -7.50 4.48
CA THR A 79 1.06 -6.08 4.77
C THR A 79 0.39 -5.37 3.60
N ARG A 80 0.89 -5.60 2.37
CA ARG A 80 0.30 -5.08 1.15
C ARG A 80 -1.15 -5.53 0.98
N ARG A 81 -1.44 -6.82 1.20
CA ARG A 81 -2.82 -7.34 1.12
C ARG A 81 -3.74 -6.65 2.10
N ILE A 82 -3.35 -6.56 3.38
CA ILE A 82 -4.16 -5.92 4.41
C ILE A 82 -4.43 -4.47 4.03
N LEU A 83 -3.39 -3.70 3.67
CA LEU A 83 -3.55 -2.29 3.30
C LEU A 83 -4.44 -2.11 2.07
N CYS A 84 -4.16 -2.84 0.99
CA CYS A 84 -4.91 -2.72 -0.25
C CYS A 84 -6.35 -3.25 -0.11
N TRP A 85 -6.58 -4.31 0.66
CA TRP A 85 -7.93 -4.84 0.89
C TRP A 85 -8.72 -3.95 1.84
N SER A 86 -8.10 -3.36 2.87
CA SER A 86 -8.76 -2.34 3.70
C SER A 86 -9.16 -1.12 2.88
N ALA A 87 -8.28 -0.63 2.01
CA ALA A 87 -8.61 0.47 1.09
C ALA A 87 -9.75 0.08 0.12
N ALA A 88 -9.70 -1.14 -0.43
CA ALA A 88 -10.77 -1.66 -1.27
C ALA A 88 -12.11 -1.73 -0.54
N LEU A 89 -12.14 -2.21 0.71
CA LEU A 89 -13.35 -2.26 1.52
C LEU A 89 -13.94 -0.87 1.73
N ILE A 90 -13.10 0.14 1.99
CA ILE A 90 -13.56 1.54 2.14
C ILE A 90 -14.16 2.04 0.82
N PHE A 91 -13.42 1.95 -0.29
CA PHE A 91 -13.88 2.50 -1.56
C PHE A 91 -15.10 1.78 -2.14
N LEU A 92 -15.13 0.44 -2.07
CA LEU A 92 -16.27 -0.34 -2.52
C LEU A 92 -17.47 -0.16 -1.57
N GLY A 93 -17.23 -0.03 -0.27
CA GLY A 93 -18.26 0.29 0.71
C GLY A 93 -18.92 1.64 0.42
N LEU A 94 -18.12 2.66 0.08
CA LEU A 94 -18.62 3.97 -0.36
C LEU A 94 -19.45 3.84 -1.64
N ALA A 95 -18.95 3.13 -2.65
CA ALA A 95 -19.70 2.91 -3.89
C ALA A 95 -21.04 2.20 -3.65
N VAL A 96 -21.06 1.17 -2.78
CA VAL A 96 -22.30 0.48 -2.36
C VAL A 96 -23.24 1.43 -1.63
N SER A 97 -22.73 2.26 -0.72
CA SER A 97 -23.53 3.26 -0.03
C SER A 97 -24.20 4.24 -1.01
N MET A 98 -23.47 4.72 -2.01
CA MET A 98 -24.02 5.63 -3.04
C MET A 98 -25.15 4.98 -3.84
N ILE A 99 -25.08 3.67 -4.10
CA ILE A 99 -26.16 2.91 -4.76
C ILE A 99 -27.42 2.91 -3.88
N PHE A 100 -27.27 2.66 -2.57
CA PHE A 100 -28.41 2.61 -1.64
C PHE A 100 -29.05 3.97 -1.37
N THR A 101 -28.27 5.06 -1.39
CA THR A 101 -28.80 6.42 -1.21
C THR A 101 -29.38 7.02 -2.49
N GLY A 102 -29.21 6.35 -3.63
CA GLY A 102 -29.49 6.91 -4.94
C GLY A 102 -28.30 7.72 -5.45
N ILE A 103 -27.92 7.48 -6.71
CA ILE A 103 -26.82 8.17 -7.36
C ILE A 103 -27.38 9.32 -8.19
N GLU A 104 -27.07 10.56 -7.80
CA GLU A 104 -27.37 11.74 -8.60
C GLU A 104 -26.41 11.85 -9.79
N VAL A 105 -26.88 12.41 -10.91
CA VAL A 105 -26.10 12.50 -12.16
C VAL A 105 -24.79 13.26 -11.96
N GLU A 106 -24.78 14.28 -11.10
CA GLU A 106 -23.58 15.06 -10.75
C GLU A 106 -22.53 14.26 -9.96
N HIS A 107 -22.93 13.17 -9.30
CA HIS A 107 -22.05 12.30 -8.52
C HIS A 107 -21.60 11.04 -9.27
N LEU A 108 -22.06 10.83 -10.51
CA LEU A 108 -21.60 9.72 -11.36
C LEU A 108 -20.07 9.67 -11.53
N PRO A 109 -19.35 10.79 -11.78
CA PRO A 109 -17.89 10.75 -11.90
C PRO A 109 -17.22 10.27 -10.62
N VAL A 110 -17.72 10.71 -9.46
CA VAL A 110 -17.22 10.28 -8.15
C VAL A 110 -17.45 8.79 -7.97
N PHE A 111 -18.67 8.30 -8.23
CA PHE A 111 -19.01 6.88 -8.15
C PHE A 111 -18.05 6.00 -8.97
N PHE A 112 -17.79 6.35 -10.24
CA PHE A 112 -16.86 5.60 -11.06
C PHE A 112 -15.42 5.67 -10.55
N ALA A 113 -15.00 6.82 -10.00
CA ALA A 113 -13.68 6.97 -9.41
C ALA A 113 -13.52 6.06 -8.18
N VAL A 114 -14.47 6.04 -7.23
CA VAL A 114 -14.39 5.15 -6.06
C VAL A 114 -14.43 3.68 -6.47
N LEU A 115 -15.26 3.32 -7.46
CA LEU A 115 -15.33 1.96 -7.97
C LEU A 115 -14.00 1.51 -8.60
N ALA A 116 -13.39 2.37 -9.43
CA ALA A 116 -12.09 2.11 -10.06
C ALA A 116 -10.98 1.99 -9.02
N LEU A 117 -10.93 2.89 -8.03
CA LEU A 117 -9.95 2.85 -6.94
C LEU A 117 -10.10 1.58 -6.09
N GLY A 118 -11.33 1.17 -5.78
CA GLY A 118 -11.61 -0.07 -5.06
C GLY A 118 -11.16 -1.31 -5.84
N GLY A 119 -11.49 -1.40 -7.12
CA GLY A 119 -11.06 -2.48 -8.00
C GLY A 119 -9.53 -2.55 -8.17
N MET A 120 -8.88 -1.40 -8.37
CA MET A 120 -7.43 -1.30 -8.46
C MET A 120 -6.76 -1.73 -7.14
N SER A 121 -7.33 -1.34 -6.00
CA SER A 121 -6.83 -1.73 -4.69
C SER A 121 -6.92 -3.25 -4.50
N LEU A 122 -8.03 -3.89 -4.88
CA LEU A 122 -8.13 -5.36 -4.88
C LEU A 122 -7.06 -6.01 -5.75
N TRP A 123 -6.89 -5.51 -6.98
CA TRP A 123 -5.90 -6.02 -7.93
C TRP A 123 -4.47 -5.98 -7.39
N VAL A 124 -4.06 -4.79 -6.90
CA VAL A 124 -2.73 -4.58 -6.32
C VAL A 124 -2.52 -5.39 -5.05
N GLY A 125 -3.57 -5.56 -4.23
CA GLY A 125 -3.52 -6.45 -3.06
C GLY A 125 -3.26 -7.91 -3.47
N LEU A 126 -3.96 -8.40 -4.49
CA LEU A 126 -3.86 -9.78 -4.96
C LEU A 126 -2.54 -10.08 -5.67
N LYS A 127 -2.20 -9.32 -6.72
CA LYS A 127 -1.05 -9.59 -7.60
C LYS A 127 0.17 -8.75 -7.22
N GLY A 128 -0.06 -7.48 -6.88
CA GLY A 128 0.99 -6.47 -6.76
C GLY A 128 1.28 -5.83 -8.10
N GLY A 129 2.44 -5.16 -8.19
CA GLY A 129 2.97 -4.63 -9.44
C GLY A 129 4.05 -5.55 -10.04
N GLY A 130 3.98 -5.73 -11.35
CA GLY A 130 5.00 -6.28 -12.22
C GLY A 130 6.09 -5.26 -12.57
N HIS A 131 6.97 -5.63 -13.49
CA HIS A 131 8.03 -4.78 -14.05
C HIS A 131 7.46 -3.74 -15.04
N ALA A 132 6.38 -4.08 -15.74
CA ALA A 132 5.66 -3.22 -16.66
C ALA A 132 4.29 -2.81 -16.07
N LYS A 133 3.78 -1.65 -16.48
CA LYS A 133 2.45 -1.15 -16.07
C LYS A 133 1.34 -1.87 -16.84
N SER A 134 1.23 -3.19 -16.67
CA SER A 134 0.22 -4.01 -17.34
C SER A 134 -0.26 -5.15 -16.45
N MET A 135 -1.56 -5.43 -16.52
CA MET A 135 -2.18 -6.51 -15.72
C MET A 135 -1.63 -7.90 -16.04
N GLY A 136 -1.24 -8.15 -17.29
CA GLY A 136 -0.63 -9.43 -17.69
C GLY A 136 0.73 -9.65 -17.02
N ASP A 137 1.52 -8.58 -16.95
CA ASP A 137 2.84 -8.62 -16.31
C ASP A 137 2.73 -8.77 -14.78
N ASP A 138 1.78 -8.07 -14.14
CA ASP A 138 1.51 -8.23 -12.71
C ASP A 138 1.23 -9.70 -12.33
N ALA A 139 0.47 -10.41 -13.16
CA ALA A 139 0.14 -11.81 -12.93
C ALA A 139 1.35 -12.75 -13.12
N ALA A 140 2.15 -12.52 -14.17
CA ALA A 140 3.35 -13.30 -14.44
C ALA A 140 4.39 -13.14 -13.33
N VAL A 141 4.66 -11.90 -12.93
CA VAL A 141 5.61 -11.57 -11.85
C VAL A 141 5.14 -12.10 -10.51
N HIS A 142 3.83 -12.09 -10.25
CA HIS A 142 3.29 -12.74 -9.06
C HIS A 142 3.54 -14.25 -9.05
N ALA A 143 3.35 -14.93 -10.18
CA ALA A 143 3.62 -16.37 -10.30
C ALA A 143 5.11 -16.70 -10.13
N GLU A 144 5.99 -15.88 -10.68
CA GLU A 144 7.44 -15.98 -10.51
C GLU A 144 7.84 -15.84 -9.03
N ARG A 145 7.38 -14.77 -8.37
CA ARG A 145 7.65 -14.52 -6.95
C ARG A 145 7.06 -15.61 -6.06
N ARG A 146 5.87 -16.12 -6.41
CA ARG A 146 5.25 -17.26 -5.73
C ARG A 146 6.15 -18.49 -5.77
N LYS A 147 6.74 -18.79 -6.95
CA LYS A 147 7.69 -19.90 -7.11
C LYS A 147 9.00 -19.66 -6.35
N ARG A 148 9.58 -18.46 -6.44
CA ARG A 148 10.83 -18.08 -5.77
C ARG A 148 10.73 -18.18 -4.24
N TYR A 149 9.68 -17.63 -3.66
CA TYR A 149 9.52 -17.59 -2.19
C TYR A 149 8.77 -18.80 -1.61
N GLY A 150 8.27 -19.71 -2.45
CA GLY A 150 7.53 -20.90 -2.02
C GLY A 150 6.14 -20.60 -1.46
N TRP A 151 5.50 -19.54 -1.95
CA TRP A 151 4.15 -19.19 -1.51
C TRP A 151 3.11 -20.18 -2.09
N TRP A 152 2.25 -20.69 -1.22
CA TRP A 152 1.20 -21.64 -1.59
C TRP A 152 -0.07 -21.01 -2.19
N PHE A 153 -0.20 -19.67 -2.21
CA PHE A 153 -1.35 -18.93 -2.74
C PHE A 153 -0.96 -17.97 -3.86
#